data_AF-A0A1I6X6P6-F1
#
_entry.id   AF-A0A1I6X6P6-F1
#
_cell.length_a   1.000
_cell.length_b   1.000
_cell.length_c   1.000
_cell.angle_alpha   90.00
_cell.angle_beta   90.00
_cell.angle_gamma   90.00
#
_symmetry.space_group_name_H-M   'P 1'
#
loop_
_entity.id
_entity.type
_entity.pdbx_description
1 polymer ?
#
loop_
_entity_poly.entity_id
_entity_poly.type
_entity_poly.pdbx_seq_one_letter_code
_entity_poly.pdbx_strand_id
1 'polypeptide(L)'
;MPQVAVLKRRAEIHLFLLWSEARRAEAAILADIRQHFRVLEVVEVVWTPGPTFARNLSRMYMDRLPPGSHKEMHCGSGPMLAVVVEDIRPRYRVRGHRRQLKWVNSNVFDARQRYRMWTGDGHRVHASDSRTEIERNLMMIFGETPENFRERAPGADVRSRHEADLLGADGWRSTEELVRAIEMHDARVTAGPKDDRQLVVLARDVWWARTVANGREVDEETTDVRVGDDVVRLRVLPDPEATSQDGARARLVRAARGLLSSVRPTG
;
A
#
# COMPACT_ATOMS: atom_id res chain seq x y z
N MET A 1 27.72 -14.65 24.29
CA MET A 1 27.32 -13.43 23.55
C MET A 1 27.26 -13.78 22.08
N PRO A 2 26.09 -14.00 21.45
CA PRO A 2 26.05 -14.21 20.02
C PRO A 2 26.15 -12.86 19.30
N GLN A 3 27.10 -12.81 18.38
CA GLN A 3 27.41 -11.70 17.50
C GLN A 3 26.21 -11.47 16.56
N VAL A 4 25.43 -10.42 16.80
CA VAL A 4 24.36 -10.00 15.89
C VAL A 4 25.02 -9.50 14.63
N ALA A 5 24.98 -10.30 13.56
CA ALA A 5 25.40 -9.88 12.24
C ALA A 5 24.64 -8.60 11.88
N VAL A 6 25.37 -7.49 11.73
CA VAL A 6 24.81 -6.26 11.18
C VAL A 6 24.54 -6.55 9.71
N LEU A 7 23.29 -6.93 9.40
CA LEU A 7 22.82 -7.02 8.02
C LEU A 7 23.12 -5.67 7.36
N LYS A 8 24.06 -5.68 6.41
CA LYS A 8 24.35 -4.54 5.55
C LYS A 8 23.09 -4.25 4.76
N ARG A 9 22.29 -3.27 5.23
CA ARG A 9 21.01 -2.95 4.62
C ARG A 9 21.27 -2.29 3.28
N ARG A 10 20.78 -2.91 2.22
CA ARG A 10 20.84 -2.36 0.86
C ARG A 10 19.93 -1.15 0.78
N ALA A 11 20.19 -0.27 -0.19
CA ALA A 11 19.32 0.85 -0.47
C ALA A 11 17.89 0.36 -0.77
N GLU A 12 16.88 1.09 -0.29
CA GLU A 12 15.48 0.71 -0.38
C GLU A 12 14.70 1.78 -1.15
N ILE A 13 13.79 1.34 -2.02
CA ILE A 13 12.94 2.25 -2.80
C ILE A 13 11.64 2.48 -2.06
N HIS A 14 11.20 3.73 -2.09
CA HIS A 14 9.99 4.20 -1.43
C HIS A 14 9.27 5.21 -2.33
N LEU A 15 8.02 5.47 -1.98
CA LEU A 15 7.13 6.40 -2.69
C LEU A 15 6.62 7.41 -1.68
N PHE A 16 6.76 8.69 -1.98
CA PHE A 16 5.94 9.73 -1.37
C PHE A 16 4.83 10.12 -2.35
N LEU A 17 3.62 10.26 -1.86
CA LEU A 17 2.50 10.77 -2.63
C LEU A 17 1.97 12.05 -1.97
N LEU A 18 2.08 13.16 -2.68
CA LEU A 18 1.53 14.45 -2.30
C LEU A 18 0.18 14.59 -2.99
N TRP A 19 -0.90 14.37 -2.24
CA TRP A 19 -2.25 14.57 -2.76
C TRP A 19 -2.48 16.04 -3.16
N SER A 20 -3.53 16.34 -3.93
CA SER A 20 -3.73 17.69 -4.48
C SER A 20 -3.71 18.77 -3.40
N GLU A 21 -4.24 18.50 -2.22
CA GLU A 21 -4.23 19.42 -1.07
C GLU A 21 -2.85 19.64 -0.44
N ALA A 22 -1.88 18.75 -0.67
CA ALA A 22 -0.48 18.94 -0.26
C ALA A 22 0.34 19.79 -1.25
N ARG A 23 -0.15 19.97 -2.49
CA ARG A 23 0.63 20.60 -3.58
C ARG A 23 1.03 22.04 -3.26
N ARG A 24 0.29 22.74 -2.39
CA ARG A 24 0.67 24.08 -1.87
C ARG A 24 2.05 24.11 -1.18
N ALA A 25 2.53 22.98 -0.66
CA ALA A 25 3.83 22.84 -0.01
C ALA A 25 4.83 22.03 -0.86
N GLU A 26 4.51 21.74 -2.13
CA GLU A 26 5.29 20.85 -3.00
C GLU A 26 6.76 21.24 -3.07
N ALA A 27 7.07 22.51 -3.34
CA ALA A 27 8.44 22.98 -3.50
C ALA A 27 9.29 22.71 -2.24
N ALA A 28 8.74 22.99 -1.05
CA ALA A 28 9.41 22.75 0.22
C ALA A 28 9.59 21.24 0.49
N ILE A 29 8.57 20.43 0.21
CA ILE A 29 8.63 18.97 0.38
C ILE A 29 9.67 18.36 -0.57
N LEU A 30 9.67 18.72 -1.85
CA LEU A 30 10.64 18.22 -2.83
C LEU A 30 12.07 18.63 -2.48
N ALA A 31 12.27 19.85 -1.98
CA ALA A 31 13.58 20.30 -1.52
C ALA A 31 14.10 19.42 -0.37
N ASP A 32 13.26 19.13 0.64
CA ASP A 32 13.64 18.27 1.76
C ASP A 32 13.85 16.81 1.32
N ILE A 33 13.02 16.29 0.42
CA ILE A 33 13.19 14.94 -0.15
C ILE A 33 14.57 14.82 -0.81
N ARG A 34 14.96 15.79 -1.66
CA ARG A 34 16.26 15.79 -2.35
C ARG A 34 17.46 15.87 -1.40
N GLN A 35 17.28 16.44 -0.21
CA GLN A 35 18.34 16.48 0.81
C GLN A 35 18.54 15.14 1.53
N HIS A 36 17.49 14.30 1.61
CA HIS A 36 17.50 13.09 2.44
C HIS A 36 17.49 11.79 1.63
N PHE A 37 16.99 11.82 0.40
CA PHE A 37 16.80 10.65 -0.45
C PHE A 37 17.34 10.91 -1.86
N ARG A 38 17.73 9.84 -2.55
CA ARG A 38 18.01 9.90 -3.98
C ARG A 38 16.67 9.87 -4.73
N VAL A 39 16.27 10.97 -5.34
CA VAL A 39 15.06 10.99 -6.18
C VAL A 39 15.32 10.20 -7.46
N LEU A 40 14.46 9.21 -7.71
CA LEU A 40 14.51 8.38 -8.92
C LEU A 40 13.57 8.96 -9.98
N GLU A 41 12.36 9.37 -9.57
CA GLU A 41 11.38 9.94 -10.48
C GLU A 41 10.36 10.82 -9.76
N VAL A 42 9.82 11.79 -10.49
CA VAL A 42 8.70 12.63 -10.07
C VAL A 42 7.61 12.50 -11.13
N VAL A 43 6.44 12.01 -10.75
CA VAL A 43 5.33 11.76 -11.68
C VAL A 43 4.12 12.56 -11.23
N GLU A 44 3.54 13.35 -12.12
CA GLU A 44 2.19 13.89 -11.89
C GLU A 44 1.16 12.82 -12.22
N VAL A 45 0.40 12.39 -11.22
CA VAL A 45 -0.62 11.34 -11.33
C VAL A 45 -1.99 12.00 -11.36
N VAL A 46 -2.81 11.62 -12.33
CA VAL A 46 -4.18 12.12 -12.49
C VAL A 46 -5.12 10.92 -12.53
N TRP A 47 -6.02 10.86 -11.55
CA TRP A 47 -7.10 9.87 -11.49
C TRP A 47 -8.42 10.50 -11.92
N THR A 48 -9.36 9.65 -12.32
CA THR A 48 -10.73 10.08 -12.62
C THR A 48 -11.39 10.60 -11.34
N PRO A 49 -11.93 11.83 -11.33
CA PRO A 49 -12.55 12.42 -10.13
C PRO A 49 -13.89 11.75 -9.76
N GLY A 50 -14.46 12.17 -8.63
CA GLY A 50 -15.77 11.70 -8.17
C GLY A 50 -15.73 10.27 -7.62
N PRO A 51 -16.77 9.44 -7.84
CA PRO A 51 -16.86 8.10 -7.26
C PRO A 51 -15.68 7.18 -7.61
N THR A 52 -15.06 7.36 -8.78
CA THR A 52 -13.86 6.59 -9.17
C THR A 52 -12.67 6.89 -8.27
N PHE A 53 -12.47 8.16 -7.91
CA PHE A 53 -11.41 8.56 -6.98
C PHE A 53 -11.58 7.89 -5.60
N ALA A 54 -12.80 7.89 -5.05
CA ALA A 54 -13.09 7.24 -3.78
C ALA A 54 -12.84 5.71 -3.82
N ARG A 55 -13.17 5.05 -4.94
CA ARG A 55 -12.84 3.63 -5.16
C ARG A 55 -11.34 3.40 -5.23
N ASN A 56 -10.59 4.24 -5.94
CA ASN A 56 -9.13 4.15 -5.99
C ASN A 56 -8.51 4.34 -4.59
N LEU A 57 -8.99 5.32 -3.83
CA LEU A 57 -8.55 5.52 -2.45
C LEU A 57 -8.82 4.27 -1.60
N SER A 58 -10.01 3.70 -1.68
CA SER A 58 -10.37 2.50 -0.92
C SER A 58 -9.44 1.33 -1.23
N ARG A 59 -9.15 1.11 -2.52
CA ARG A 59 -8.22 0.07 -2.99
C ARG A 59 -6.79 0.33 -2.55
N MET A 60 -6.28 1.55 -2.75
CA MET A 60 -4.90 1.92 -2.41
C MET A 60 -4.61 1.78 -0.91
N TYR A 61 -5.55 2.22 -0.07
CA TYR A 61 -5.36 2.22 1.38
C TYR A 61 -5.81 0.94 2.06
N MET A 62 -6.50 0.04 1.34
CA MET A 62 -7.21 -1.09 1.95
C MET A 62 -8.05 -0.59 3.12
N ASP A 63 -8.88 0.44 2.87
CA ASP A 63 -9.86 0.95 3.84
C ASP A 63 -11.19 1.33 3.19
N ARG A 64 -12.31 1.23 3.92
CA ARG A 64 -13.65 1.59 3.41
C ARG A 64 -13.75 3.10 3.35
N LEU A 65 -13.44 3.68 2.19
CA LEU A 65 -13.43 5.11 1.97
C LEU A 65 -14.54 5.47 0.97
N PRO A 66 -15.81 5.53 1.42
CA PRO A 66 -16.91 5.91 0.55
C PRO A 66 -16.73 7.35 0.03
N PRO A 67 -17.41 7.71 -1.07
CA PRO A 67 -17.45 9.09 -1.55
C PRO A 67 -17.77 10.09 -0.43
N GLY A 68 -17.00 11.16 -0.34
CA GLY A 68 -17.11 12.18 0.71
C GLY A 68 -16.46 11.80 2.04
N SER A 69 -15.68 10.71 2.09
CA SER A 69 -14.95 10.34 3.31
C SER A 69 -14.00 11.47 3.76
N HIS A 70 -13.74 11.56 5.06
CA HIS A 70 -12.80 12.54 5.61
C HIS A 70 -11.40 12.46 4.98
N LYS A 71 -10.97 11.24 4.62
CA LYS A 71 -9.70 11.03 3.93
C LYS A 71 -9.72 11.58 2.51
N GLU A 72 -10.79 11.34 1.76
CA GLU A 72 -10.96 11.90 0.41
C GLU A 72 -10.93 13.43 0.43
N MET A 73 -11.68 14.04 1.34
CA MET A 73 -11.66 15.51 1.51
C MET A 73 -10.28 16.04 1.87
N HIS A 74 -9.52 15.32 2.69
CA HIS A 74 -8.15 15.69 3.04
C HIS A 74 -7.17 15.53 1.89
N CYS A 75 -7.32 14.51 1.05
CA CYS A 75 -6.46 14.33 -0.13
C CYS A 75 -6.76 15.39 -1.20
N GLY A 76 -8.05 15.68 -1.41
CA GLY A 76 -8.55 16.31 -2.63
C GLY A 76 -8.45 15.36 -3.83
N SER A 77 -9.24 15.63 -4.87
CA SER A 77 -9.36 14.77 -6.06
C SER A 77 -8.66 15.33 -7.30
N GLY A 78 -7.76 16.30 -7.13
CA GLY A 78 -6.99 16.90 -8.22
C GLY A 78 -5.69 16.13 -8.52
N PRO A 79 -4.89 16.62 -9.49
CA PRO A 79 -3.58 16.06 -9.80
C PRO A 79 -2.67 15.97 -8.56
N MET A 80 -2.12 14.79 -8.32
CA MET A 80 -1.22 14.50 -7.20
C MET A 80 0.20 14.28 -7.71
N LEU A 81 1.19 14.40 -6.82
CA LEU A 81 2.59 14.17 -7.16
C LEU A 81 3.10 12.90 -6.50
N ALA A 82 3.49 11.92 -7.30
CA ALA A 82 4.22 10.74 -6.88
C ALA A 82 5.73 11.01 -6.98
N VAL A 83 6.46 10.80 -5.91
CA VAL A 83 7.91 10.98 -5.85
C VAL A 83 8.52 9.65 -5.46
N VAL A 84 9.09 8.95 -6.44
CA VAL A 84 9.78 7.68 -6.23
C VAL A 84 11.21 8.00 -5.83
N VAL A 85 11.64 7.46 -4.69
CA VAL A 85 12.93 7.75 -4.10
C VAL A 85 13.63 6.47 -3.71
N GLU A 86 14.94 6.59 -3.54
CA GLU A 86 15.75 5.57 -2.90
C GLU A 86 16.38 6.13 -1.62
N ASP A 87 16.12 5.43 -0.51
CA ASP A 87 16.84 5.61 0.74
C ASP A 87 18.12 4.78 0.70
N ILE A 88 19.26 5.46 0.52
CA ILE A 88 20.58 4.83 0.43
C ILE A 88 21.02 4.21 1.76
N ARG A 89 20.48 4.67 2.89
CA ARG A 89 20.87 4.23 4.24
C ARG A 89 19.64 4.03 5.12
N PRO A 90 18.81 3.02 4.81
CA PRO A 90 17.55 2.81 5.51
C PRO A 90 17.79 2.49 6.98
N ARG A 91 16.98 3.12 7.82
CA ARG A 91 16.99 2.90 9.27
C ARG A 91 15.61 2.39 9.66
N TYR A 92 15.55 1.26 10.34
CA TYR A 92 14.27 0.76 10.84
C TYR A 92 14.14 0.96 12.33
N ARG A 93 12.96 1.40 12.73
CA ARG A 93 12.57 1.54 14.12
C ARG A 93 11.11 1.15 14.27
N VAL A 94 10.73 0.82 15.49
CA VAL A 94 9.30 0.76 15.84
C VAL A 94 8.74 2.18 15.83
N ARG A 95 7.72 2.41 15.01
CA ARG A 95 7.00 3.68 14.85
C ARG A 95 5.48 3.45 14.94
N GLY A 96 4.72 4.51 15.15
CA GLY A 96 3.26 4.45 15.29
C GLY A 96 2.79 4.82 16.71
N HIS A 97 1.48 4.70 16.95
CA HIS A 97 0.88 4.94 18.26
C HIS A 97 0.63 3.62 19.01
N ARG A 98 0.29 3.68 20.30
CA ARG A 98 0.19 2.52 21.22
C ARG A 98 -0.63 1.31 20.71
N ARG A 99 -1.53 1.49 19.73
CA ARG A 99 -2.37 0.42 19.15
C ARG A 99 -1.92 -0.06 17.76
N GLN A 100 -0.94 0.60 17.13
CA GLN A 100 -0.47 0.30 15.76
C GLN A 100 1.05 0.49 15.65
N LEU A 101 1.81 -0.10 16.57
CA LEU A 101 3.27 -0.11 16.48
C LEU A 101 3.70 -0.99 15.30
N LYS A 102 4.48 -0.43 14.37
CA LYS A 102 5.00 -1.11 13.18
C LYS A 102 6.51 -0.97 13.08
N TRP A 103 7.17 -2.01 12.58
CA TRP A 103 8.60 -1.99 12.23
C TRP A 103 8.74 -1.52 10.79
N VAL A 104 9.20 -0.27 10.60
CA VAL A 104 9.17 0.44 9.31
C VAL A 104 10.46 1.21 9.09
N ASN A 105 10.71 1.65 7.85
CA ASN A 105 11.78 2.59 7.57
C ASN A 105 11.46 3.94 8.25
N SER A 106 12.20 4.24 9.32
CA SER A 106 12.01 5.46 10.11
C SER A 106 12.37 6.72 9.36
N ASN A 107 13.28 6.69 8.38
CA ASN A 107 13.61 7.87 7.60
C ASN A 107 12.37 8.33 6.80
N VAL A 108 11.71 7.39 6.14
CA VAL A 108 10.49 7.62 5.35
C VAL A 108 9.30 7.97 6.24
N PHE A 109 9.12 7.21 7.33
CA PHE A 109 8.05 7.48 8.30
C PHE A 109 8.17 8.90 8.87
N ASP A 110 9.34 9.28 9.36
CA ASP A 110 9.56 10.58 10.01
C ASP A 110 9.43 11.72 8.98
N ALA A 111 9.93 11.54 7.75
CA ALA A 111 9.75 12.49 6.65
C ALA A 111 8.26 12.71 6.32
N ARG A 112 7.47 11.63 6.16
CA ARG A 112 6.01 11.72 5.94
C ARG A 112 5.33 12.53 7.04
N GLN A 113 5.68 12.29 8.32
CA GLN A 113 5.10 13.03 9.43
C GLN A 113 5.44 14.52 9.37
N ARG A 114 6.69 14.89 9.04
CA ARG A 114 7.06 16.29 8.81
C ARG A 114 6.23 16.93 7.70
N TYR A 115 6.06 16.25 6.57
CA TYR A 115 5.33 16.80 5.44
C TYR A 115 3.82 16.94 5.71
N ARG A 116 3.26 16.03 6.53
CA ARG A 116 1.90 16.20 7.07
C ARG A 116 1.81 17.47 7.91
N MET A 117 2.75 17.72 8.82
CA MET A 117 2.77 18.95 9.61
C MET A 117 2.85 20.21 8.72
N TRP A 118 3.69 20.22 7.69
CA TRP A 118 3.82 21.34 6.75
C TRP A 118 2.54 21.61 5.93
N THR A 119 1.69 20.61 5.80
CA THR A 119 0.44 20.71 5.04
C THR A 119 -0.79 20.89 5.96
N GLY A 120 -0.61 21.12 7.26
CA GLY A 120 -1.72 21.32 8.21
C GLY A 120 -2.28 20.01 8.78
N ASP A 121 -1.42 19.01 8.92
CA ASP A 121 -1.69 17.64 9.42
C ASP A 121 -2.63 16.81 8.51
N GLY A 122 -3.10 15.67 9.01
CA GLY A 122 -4.08 14.81 8.35
C GLY A 122 -3.48 13.83 7.35
N HIS A 123 -4.15 13.65 6.21
CA HIS A 123 -3.85 12.59 5.24
C HIS A 123 -3.32 13.11 3.90
N ARG A 124 -2.92 14.39 3.85
CA ARG A 124 -2.47 15.09 2.63
C ARG A 124 -1.19 14.55 2.01
N VAL A 125 -0.38 13.84 2.81
CA VAL A 125 0.82 13.15 2.33
C VAL A 125 0.77 11.67 2.74
N HIS A 126 0.99 10.80 1.77
CA HIS A 126 1.19 9.37 1.95
C HIS A 126 2.65 9.00 1.68
N ALA A 127 3.12 7.95 2.32
CA ALA A 127 4.42 7.37 2.01
C ALA A 127 4.43 5.87 2.31
N SER A 128 5.05 5.09 1.44
CA SER A 128 5.24 3.65 1.61
C SER A 128 6.46 3.37 2.48
N ASP A 129 6.25 3.24 3.79
CA ASP A 129 7.34 3.11 4.78
C ASP A 129 7.77 1.64 5.04
N SER A 130 7.18 0.70 4.30
CA SER A 130 7.51 -0.73 4.32
C SER A 130 7.65 -1.30 2.90
N ARG A 131 8.43 -2.38 2.78
CA ARG A 131 8.67 -3.06 1.49
C ARG A 131 7.38 -3.53 0.81
N THR A 132 6.47 -4.14 1.56
CA THR A 132 5.18 -4.63 1.03
C THR A 132 4.29 -3.49 0.56
N GLU A 133 4.34 -2.32 1.21
CA GLU A 133 3.55 -1.16 0.80
C GLU A 133 4.09 -0.52 -0.48
N ILE A 134 5.41 -0.42 -0.65
CA ILE A 134 5.97 0.12 -1.89
C ILE A 134 5.68 -0.79 -3.08
N GLU A 135 5.86 -2.11 -2.93
CA GLU A 135 5.59 -3.08 -4.00
C GLU A 135 4.13 -2.99 -4.46
N ARG A 136 3.18 -2.94 -3.51
CA ARG A 136 1.76 -2.70 -3.81
C ARG A 136 1.50 -1.37 -4.48
N ASN A 137 2.02 -0.27 -3.94
CA ASN A 137 1.70 1.05 -4.46
C ASN A 137 2.25 1.26 -5.88
N LEU A 138 3.49 0.83 -6.17
CA LEU A 138 4.03 0.93 -7.53
C LEU A 138 3.30 0.03 -8.52
N MET A 139 2.93 -1.19 -8.09
CA MET A 139 2.13 -2.08 -8.92
C MET A 139 0.77 -1.45 -9.21
N MET A 140 0.03 -1.03 -8.19
CA MET A 140 -1.33 -0.51 -8.38
C MET A 140 -1.38 0.81 -9.16
N ILE A 141 -0.41 1.71 -8.95
CA ILE A 141 -0.39 3.02 -9.62
C ILE A 141 0.22 2.91 -11.03
N PHE A 142 1.32 2.18 -11.20
CA PHE A 142 2.12 2.23 -12.43
C PHE A 142 2.23 0.89 -13.17
N GLY A 143 1.89 -0.23 -12.54
CA GLY A 143 2.16 -1.57 -13.07
C GLY A 143 3.62 -1.99 -13.00
N GLU A 144 4.37 -1.33 -12.13
CA GLU A 144 5.83 -1.43 -12.09
C GLU A 144 6.35 -1.96 -10.77
N THR A 145 7.62 -2.37 -10.80
CA THR A 145 8.36 -2.83 -9.62
C THR A 145 9.32 -1.78 -9.13
N PRO A 146 9.74 -1.83 -7.85
CA PRO A 146 10.83 -0.99 -7.36
C PRO A 146 12.08 -1.05 -8.26
N GLU A 147 12.43 -2.25 -8.74
CA GLU A 147 13.59 -2.48 -9.60
C GLU A 147 13.51 -1.70 -10.92
N ASN A 148 12.33 -1.61 -11.54
CA ASN A 148 12.15 -0.84 -12.77
C ASN A 148 12.50 0.65 -12.58
N PHE A 149 12.19 1.24 -11.42
CA PHE A 149 12.59 2.62 -11.12
C PHE A 149 14.07 2.76 -10.79
N ARG A 150 14.70 1.73 -10.20
CA ARG A 150 16.13 1.76 -9.87
C ARG A 150 17.01 1.81 -11.13
N GLU A 151 16.57 1.13 -12.18
CA GLU A 151 17.31 0.98 -13.44
C GLU A 151 17.18 2.19 -14.37
N ARG A 152 16.21 3.09 -14.12
CA ARG A 152 16.08 4.34 -14.86
C ARG A 152 17.31 5.22 -14.60
N ALA A 153 17.87 5.78 -15.68
CA ALA A 153 19.03 6.66 -15.59
C ALA A 153 18.72 7.84 -14.65
N PRO A 154 19.59 8.15 -13.66
CA PRO A 154 19.36 9.27 -12.77
C PRO A 154 19.36 10.60 -13.54
N GLY A 155 18.22 11.29 -13.54
CA GLY A 155 18.02 12.60 -14.18
C GLY A 155 16.87 13.34 -13.50
N ALA A 156 17.22 14.25 -12.58
CA ALA A 156 16.42 14.68 -11.43
C ALA A 156 15.21 15.60 -11.69
N ASP A 157 14.67 15.65 -12.90
CA ASP A 157 13.56 16.57 -13.23
C ASP A 157 12.62 16.12 -14.36
N VAL A 158 12.64 14.83 -14.74
CA VAL A 158 11.57 14.34 -15.63
C VAL A 158 10.29 14.25 -14.82
N ARG A 159 9.50 15.32 -14.84
CA ARG A 159 8.09 15.30 -14.48
C ARG A 159 7.34 14.60 -15.60
N SER A 160 7.29 13.27 -15.54
CA SER A 160 6.38 12.50 -16.38
C SER A 160 4.94 12.73 -15.88
N ARG A 161 3.96 12.50 -16.77
CA ARG A 161 2.54 12.58 -16.43
C ARG A 161 1.92 11.21 -16.64
N HIS A 162 1.19 10.74 -15.64
CA HIS A 162 0.49 9.46 -15.64
C HIS A 162 -1.00 9.72 -15.42
N GLU A 163 -1.77 9.62 -16.50
CA GLU A 163 -3.21 9.86 -16.52
C GLU A 163 -3.94 8.52 -16.70
N ALA A 164 -4.09 7.81 -15.59
CA ALA A 164 -4.84 6.57 -15.51
C ALA A 164 -5.24 6.30 -14.05
N ASP A 165 -6.40 5.66 -13.87
CA ASP A 165 -6.79 5.11 -12.57
C ASP A 165 -5.92 3.91 -12.18
N LEU A 166 -6.06 3.44 -10.93
CA LEU A 166 -5.32 2.26 -10.47
C LEU A 166 -5.57 1.05 -11.37
N LEU A 167 -4.56 0.21 -11.58
CA LEU A 167 -4.72 -1.04 -12.31
C LEU A 167 -5.90 -1.86 -11.80
N GLY A 168 -6.63 -2.50 -12.70
CA GLY A 168 -7.87 -3.19 -12.37
C GLY A 168 -9.09 -2.29 -12.18
N ALA A 169 -8.97 -0.95 -12.24
CA ALA A 169 -10.13 -0.05 -12.05
C ALA A 169 -11.20 -0.24 -13.14
N ASP A 170 -10.78 -0.63 -14.34
CA ASP A 170 -11.67 -1.01 -15.43
C ASP A 170 -11.43 -2.45 -15.90
N GLY A 171 -10.99 -3.33 -15.01
CA GLY A 171 -10.55 -4.69 -15.34
C GLY A 171 -9.04 -4.80 -15.57
N TRP A 172 -8.59 -6.02 -15.78
CA TRP A 172 -7.17 -6.40 -15.81
C TRP A 172 -6.72 -6.71 -17.23
N ARG A 173 -5.44 -6.50 -17.54
CA ARG A 173 -4.90 -6.84 -18.86
C ARG A 173 -4.73 -8.35 -19.02
N SER A 174 -4.37 -9.05 -17.95
CA SER A 174 -4.18 -10.50 -17.96
C SER A 174 -4.45 -11.14 -16.59
N THR A 175 -4.60 -12.46 -16.58
CA THR A 175 -4.87 -13.22 -15.36
C THR A 175 -3.68 -13.11 -14.39
N GLU A 176 -2.46 -13.06 -14.90
CA GLU A 176 -1.25 -12.90 -14.11
C GLU A 176 -1.23 -11.55 -13.37
N GLU A 177 -1.70 -10.48 -14.02
CA GLU A 177 -1.80 -9.16 -13.40
C GLU A 177 -2.81 -9.16 -12.24
N LEU A 178 -3.99 -9.75 -12.48
CA LEU A 178 -5.03 -9.95 -11.47
C LEU A 178 -4.52 -10.75 -10.28
N VAL A 179 -3.93 -11.93 -10.54
CA VAL A 179 -3.38 -12.82 -9.50
C VAL A 179 -2.33 -12.08 -8.69
N ARG A 180 -1.39 -11.41 -9.36
CA ARG A 180 -0.34 -10.65 -8.70
C ARG A 180 -0.90 -9.55 -7.81
N ALA A 181 -1.91 -8.81 -8.26
CA ALA A 181 -2.55 -7.77 -7.45
C ALA A 181 -3.19 -8.36 -6.19
N ILE A 182 -3.94 -9.46 -6.32
CA ILE A 182 -4.59 -10.12 -5.20
C ILE A 182 -3.56 -10.63 -4.19
N GLU A 183 -2.50 -11.29 -4.65
CA GLU A 183 -1.48 -11.89 -3.77
C GLU A 183 -0.68 -10.85 -2.99
N MET A 184 -0.43 -9.68 -3.58
CA MET A 184 0.19 -8.57 -2.86
C MET A 184 -0.66 -8.05 -1.68
N HIS A 185 -1.95 -8.41 -1.62
CA HIS A 185 -2.90 -7.99 -0.59
C HIS A 185 -3.24 -9.13 0.40
N ASP A 186 -2.24 -9.94 0.76
CA ASP A 186 -2.33 -11.02 1.77
C ASP A 186 -3.42 -12.06 1.45
N ALA A 187 -3.56 -12.41 0.17
CA ALA A 187 -4.41 -13.48 -0.31
C ALA A 187 -3.60 -14.49 -1.13
N ARG A 188 -4.15 -15.70 -1.31
CA ARG A 188 -3.58 -16.75 -2.16
C ARG A 188 -4.56 -17.08 -3.26
N VAL A 189 -4.07 -17.27 -4.47
CA VAL A 189 -4.89 -17.68 -5.61
C VAL A 189 -4.57 -19.12 -5.98
N THR A 190 -5.62 -19.90 -6.26
CA THR A 190 -5.51 -21.29 -6.72
C THR A 190 -6.43 -21.52 -7.91
N ALA A 191 -6.07 -22.46 -8.78
CA ALA A 191 -6.91 -22.84 -9.91
C ALA A 191 -8.24 -23.44 -9.42
N GLY A 192 -9.33 -23.11 -10.12
CA GLY A 192 -10.65 -23.62 -9.82
C GLY A 192 -10.79 -25.12 -10.14
N PRO A 193 -11.74 -25.82 -9.50
CA PRO A 193 -11.87 -27.28 -9.61
C PRO A 193 -12.35 -27.79 -10.98
N LYS A 194 -12.76 -26.94 -11.93
CA LYS A 194 -13.42 -27.37 -13.18
C LYS A 194 -13.11 -26.56 -14.45
N ASP A 195 -12.40 -25.42 -14.38
CA ASP A 195 -12.17 -24.53 -15.52
C ASP A 195 -10.99 -23.58 -15.24
N ASP A 196 -10.13 -23.33 -16.23
CA ASP A 196 -9.04 -22.35 -16.19
C ASP A 196 -9.56 -20.90 -16.03
N ARG A 197 -10.86 -20.69 -16.28
CA ARG A 197 -11.57 -19.40 -16.10
C ARG A 197 -12.19 -19.23 -14.71
N GLN A 198 -11.98 -20.18 -13.80
CA GLN A 198 -12.38 -20.05 -12.40
C GLN A 198 -11.15 -20.01 -11.51
N LEU A 199 -11.06 -19.00 -10.66
CA LEU A 199 -10.01 -18.90 -9.64
C LEU A 199 -10.64 -18.93 -8.25
N VAL A 200 -10.00 -19.65 -7.33
CA VAL A 200 -10.34 -19.63 -5.91
C VAL A 200 -9.32 -18.76 -5.20
N VAL A 201 -9.81 -17.72 -4.53
CA VAL A 201 -9.01 -16.78 -3.76
C VAL A 201 -9.23 -17.05 -2.28
N LEU A 202 -8.17 -17.43 -1.56
CA LEU A 202 -8.18 -17.56 -0.11
C LEU A 202 -7.62 -16.27 0.49
N ALA A 203 -8.47 -15.50 1.15
CA ALA A 203 -8.10 -14.19 1.68
C ALA A 203 -8.34 -14.10 3.18
N ARG A 204 -7.43 -13.44 3.91
CA ARG A 204 -7.66 -13.08 5.31
C ARG A 204 -8.87 -12.14 5.44
N ASP A 205 -9.01 -11.23 4.49
CA ASP A 205 -10.15 -10.33 4.36
C ASP A 205 -10.78 -10.52 2.98
N VAL A 206 -11.93 -11.22 2.96
CA VAL A 206 -12.68 -11.53 1.74
C VAL A 206 -13.14 -10.26 1.04
N TRP A 207 -13.55 -9.26 1.81
CA TRP A 207 -14.01 -8.02 1.23
C TRP A 207 -12.86 -7.29 0.53
N TRP A 208 -11.64 -7.34 1.07
CA TRP A 208 -10.46 -6.78 0.38
C TRP A 208 -10.14 -7.44 -0.93
N ALA A 209 -10.05 -8.77 -0.94
CA ALA A 209 -9.75 -9.49 -2.16
C ALA A 209 -10.77 -9.18 -3.27
N ARG A 210 -12.06 -9.03 -2.91
CA ARG A 210 -13.12 -8.61 -3.85
C ARG A 210 -12.93 -7.18 -4.36
N THR A 211 -12.67 -6.23 -3.45
CA THR A 211 -12.48 -4.81 -3.80
C THR A 211 -11.25 -4.58 -4.68
N VAL A 212 -10.14 -5.27 -4.39
CA VAL A 212 -8.94 -5.23 -5.24
C VAL A 212 -9.27 -5.81 -6.61
N ALA A 213 -9.86 -7.01 -6.65
CA ALA A 213 -10.08 -7.75 -7.88
C ALA A 213 -11.06 -7.09 -8.86
N ASN A 214 -12.17 -6.51 -8.41
CA ASN A 214 -13.18 -6.01 -9.36
C ASN A 214 -13.11 -4.49 -9.59
N GLY A 215 -12.36 -3.77 -8.76
CA GLY A 215 -12.30 -2.30 -8.83
C GLY A 215 -13.63 -1.59 -8.53
N ARG A 216 -14.69 -2.34 -8.20
CA ARG A 216 -16.09 -1.93 -8.07
C ARG A 216 -16.69 -2.53 -6.80
N GLU A 217 -17.80 -1.96 -6.30
CA GLU A 217 -18.56 -2.60 -5.22
C GLU A 217 -19.07 -3.96 -5.71
N VAL A 218 -18.84 -4.99 -4.89
CA VAL A 218 -19.16 -6.37 -5.23
C VAL A 218 -20.37 -6.78 -4.42
N ASP A 219 -21.46 -7.09 -5.12
CA ASP A 219 -22.55 -7.89 -4.59
C ASP A 219 -22.21 -9.37 -4.82
N GLU A 220 -22.60 -10.24 -3.88
CA GLU A 220 -22.54 -11.72 -3.95
C GLU A 220 -21.21 -12.48 -3.67
N GLU A 221 -21.36 -13.81 -3.51
CA GLU A 221 -20.35 -14.80 -3.10
C GLU A 221 -19.28 -15.09 -4.17
N THR A 222 -19.59 -14.76 -5.43
CA THR A 222 -18.72 -14.89 -6.61
C THR A 222 -18.60 -13.56 -7.35
N THR A 223 -17.42 -13.26 -7.88
CA THR A 223 -17.15 -12.00 -8.60
C THR A 223 -16.69 -12.30 -10.01
N ASP A 224 -17.49 -11.93 -11.00
CA ASP A 224 -17.06 -11.94 -12.40
C ASP A 224 -16.17 -10.71 -12.63
N VAL A 225 -14.93 -10.95 -13.08
CA VAL A 225 -13.89 -9.94 -13.26
C VAL A 225 -13.45 -9.92 -14.72
N ARG A 226 -13.40 -8.72 -15.32
CA ARG A 226 -12.92 -8.54 -16.68
C ARG A 226 -11.40 -8.71 -16.74
N VAL A 227 -10.92 -9.60 -17.61
CA VAL A 227 -9.50 -9.88 -17.84
C VAL A 227 -9.25 -9.95 -19.35
N GLY A 228 -8.57 -8.95 -19.90
CA GLY A 228 -8.48 -8.75 -21.35
C GLY A 228 -9.88 -8.60 -21.96
N ASP A 229 -10.18 -9.47 -22.92
CA ASP A 229 -11.49 -9.58 -23.58
C ASP A 229 -12.37 -10.68 -22.95
N ASP A 230 -11.87 -11.39 -21.95
CA ASP A 230 -12.54 -12.50 -21.27
C ASP A 230 -13.08 -12.08 -19.88
N VAL A 231 -13.87 -12.98 -19.29
CA VAL A 231 -14.34 -12.87 -17.91
C VAL A 231 -13.80 -14.05 -17.10
N VAL A 232 -13.12 -13.73 -16.00
CA VAL A 232 -12.65 -14.70 -15.01
C VAL A 232 -13.57 -14.65 -13.80
N ARG A 233 -14.09 -15.81 -13.40
CA ARG A 233 -14.94 -15.92 -12.22
C ARG A 233 -14.10 -16.19 -10.99
N LEU A 234 -14.19 -15.30 -10.00
CA LEU A 234 -13.53 -15.44 -8.72
C LEU A 234 -14.48 -15.99 -7.67
N ARG A 235 -14.05 -17.03 -6.98
CA ARG A 235 -14.65 -17.46 -5.72
C ARG A 235 -13.74 -17.05 -4.57
N VAL A 236 -14.14 -16.03 -3.82
CA VAL A 236 -13.33 -15.49 -2.72
C VAL A 236 -13.83 -16.08 -1.40
N LEU A 237 -12.95 -16.79 -0.70
CA LEU A 237 -13.22 -17.51 0.55
C LEU A 237 -12.26 -17.04 1.66
N PRO A 238 -12.70 -17.11 2.94
CA PRO A 238 -11.80 -16.87 4.06
C PRO A 238 -10.63 -17.86 4.06
N ASP A 239 -9.41 -17.39 4.34
CA ASP A 239 -8.25 -18.26 4.50
C ASP A 239 -8.31 -18.99 5.87
N PRO A 240 -8.48 -20.32 5.90
CA PRO A 240 -8.57 -21.08 7.14
C PRO A 240 -7.26 -21.03 7.95
N GLU A 241 -6.10 -20.90 7.28
CA GLU A 241 -4.80 -20.86 7.94
C GLU A 241 -4.55 -19.51 8.60
N ALA A 242 -5.00 -18.40 7.99
CA ALA A 242 -4.89 -17.06 8.58
C ALA A 242 -5.67 -16.95 9.91
N THR A 243 -6.85 -17.58 9.96
CA THR A 243 -7.73 -17.60 11.13
C THR A 243 -7.06 -18.32 12.32
N SER A 244 -6.29 -19.38 12.04
CA SER A 244 -5.56 -20.15 13.06
C SER A 244 -4.38 -19.37 13.67
N GLN A 245 -3.66 -18.59 12.86
CA GLN A 245 -2.52 -17.79 13.30
C GLN A 245 -2.95 -16.59 14.15
N ASP A 246 -4.07 -15.95 13.82
CA ASP A 246 -4.64 -14.87 14.61
C ASP A 246 -5.17 -15.37 15.96
N GLY A 247 -5.76 -16.57 16.00
CA GLY A 247 -6.11 -17.25 17.25
C GLY A 247 -4.90 -17.56 18.13
N ALA A 248 -3.81 -18.05 17.55
CA ALA A 248 -2.56 -18.30 18.26
C ALA A 248 -1.91 -17.00 18.79
N ARG A 249 -1.86 -15.93 17.96
CA ARG A 249 -1.37 -14.60 18.38
C ARG A 249 -2.23 -14.00 19.48
N ALA A 250 -3.56 -14.09 19.39
CA ALA A 250 -4.46 -13.59 20.42
C ALA A 250 -4.28 -14.33 21.76
N ARG A 251 -4.06 -15.64 21.72
CA ARG A 251 -3.73 -16.46 22.91
C ARG A 251 -2.38 -16.05 23.51
N LEU A 252 -1.36 -15.84 22.69
CA LEU A 252 -0.04 -15.36 23.13
C LEU A 252 -0.10 -13.96 23.75
N VAL A 253 -0.84 -13.03 23.15
CA VAL A 253 -1.03 -11.67 23.71
C VAL A 253 -1.80 -11.71 25.02
N ARG A 254 -2.81 -12.59 25.15
CA ARG A 254 -3.55 -12.79 26.40
C ARG A 254 -2.68 -13.40 27.49
N ALA A 255 -1.84 -14.38 27.15
CA ALA A 255 -0.88 -14.99 28.07
C ALA A 255 0.19 -13.98 28.54
N ALA A 256 0.73 -13.17 27.64
CA ALA A 256 1.69 -12.12 27.98
C ALA A 256 1.09 -11.04 28.90
N ARG A 257 -0.19 -10.68 28.70
CA ARG A 257 -0.91 -9.77 29.60
C ARG A 257 -1.14 -10.37 30.99
N GLY A 258 -1.45 -11.68 31.07
CA GLY A 258 -1.57 -12.40 32.34
C GLY A 258 -0.27 -12.40 33.14
N LEU A 259 0.86 -12.65 32.47
CA LEU A 259 2.19 -12.63 33.08
C LEU A 259 2.61 -11.24 33.57
N LEU A 260 2.28 -10.18 32.83
CA LEU A 260 2.55 -8.80 33.24
C LEU A 260 1.66 -8.33 34.40
N SER A 261 0.46 -8.90 34.58
CA SER A 261 -0.41 -8.61 35.72
C SER A 261 -0.03 -9.37 37.00
N SER A 262 0.81 -10.41 36.90
CA SER A 262 1.28 -11.20 38.05
C SER A 262 2.59 -10.72 38.66
N VAL A 263 3.27 -9.73 38.05
CA VAL A 263 4.45 -9.09 38.65
C VAL A 263 3.98 -8.01 39.63
N ARG A 264 3.80 -8.38 40.90
CA ARG A 264 3.70 -7.37 41.97
C ARG A 264 5.05 -6.66 42.11
N PRO A 265 5.07 -5.34 42.33
CA PRO A 265 6.31 -4.66 42.68
C PRO A 265 6.74 -5.17 44.06
N THR A 266 7.88 -5.85 44.11
CA THR A 266 8.61 -6.04 45.37
C THR A 266 9.15 -4.67 45.78
N GLY A 267 8.72 -4.20 46.94
CA GLY A 267 9.32 -3.04 47.61
C GLY A 267 10.74 -3.31 48.09
#